data_AF-A0A9E0RQ65-F1
#
_entry.id   AF-A0A9E0RQ65-F1
#
_cell.length_a   1.000
_cell.length_b   1.000
_cell.length_c   1.000
_cell.angle_alpha   90.00
_cell.angle_beta   90.00
_cell.angle_gamma   90.00
#
_symmetry.space_group_name_H-M   'P 1'
#
loop_
_entity.id
_entity.type
_entity.pdbx_description
1 polymer ?
#
loop_
_entity_poly.entity_id
_entity_poly.type
_entity_poly.pdbx_seq_one_letter_code
_entity_poly.pdbx_strand_id
1 'polypeptide(L)'
;GMIDAGIEIPVVAKGNCGIPQYVDGAIHFHGSPELMAQYALYARDAGATIIGGCCGTTPEHIAAMVSALDSTPQRALDAEAMTAALGKPWAALAETEAGGGGEKRRGRRRRG
;
A
#
# COMPACT_ATOMS: atom_id res chain seq x y z
N GLY A 1 -0.28 -12.44 -11.76
CA GLY A 1 -0.49 -12.11 -10.33
C GLY A 1 0.14 -13.17 -9.45
N MET A 2 0.00 -13.05 -8.12
CA MET A 2 0.59 -14.01 -7.17
C MET A 2 0.01 -15.43 -7.33
N ILE A 3 -1.24 -15.54 -7.79
CA ILE A 3 -1.88 -16.81 -8.15
C ILE A 3 -1.20 -17.45 -9.37
N ASP A 4 -0.86 -16.66 -10.40
CA ASP A 4 -0.15 -17.16 -11.60
C ASP A 4 1.27 -17.65 -11.29
N ALA A 5 1.83 -17.28 -10.14
CA ALA A 5 3.13 -17.74 -9.66
C ALA A 5 3.06 -19.07 -8.88
N GLY A 6 1.88 -19.70 -8.77
CA GLY A 6 1.70 -20.98 -8.08
C GLY A 6 1.76 -20.87 -6.55
N ILE A 7 1.49 -19.69 -5.99
CA ILE A 7 1.44 -19.49 -4.53
C ILE A 7 0.11 -20.04 -4.01
N GLU A 8 0.13 -21.25 -3.44
CA GLU A 8 -1.03 -21.90 -2.82
C GLU A 8 -1.25 -21.47 -1.36
N ILE A 9 -0.32 -20.70 -0.79
CA ILE A 9 -0.37 -20.20 0.59
C ILE A 9 -1.20 -18.90 0.61
N PRO A 10 -2.09 -18.69 1.60
CA PRO A 10 -2.84 -17.45 1.71
C PRO A 10 -1.93 -16.22 1.73
N VAL A 11 -2.13 -15.34 0.75
CA VAL A 11 -1.46 -14.04 0.67
C VAL A 11 -2.27 -12.98 1.42
N VAL A 12 -1.61 -12.29 2.34
CA VAL A 12 -2.17 -11.20 3.13
C VAL A 12 -1.70 -9.85 2.57
N ALA A 13 -2.64 -8.96 2.27
CA ALA A 13 -2.37 -7.57 1.91
C ALA A 13 -2.91 -6.63 3.00
N LYS A 14 -2.04 -5.78 3.57
CA LYS A 14 -2.41 -4.84 4.63
C LYS A 14 -1.79 -3.45 4.46
N GLY A 15 -2.36 -2.65 3.55
CA GLY A 15 -1.90 -1.30 3.22
C GLY A 15 -2.15 -0.28 4.33
N ASN A 16 -1.35 0.79 4.38
CA ASN A 16 -1.68 1.98 5.17
C ASN A 16 -2.88 2.72 4.56
N CYS A 17 -3.54 3.57 5.33
CA CYS A 17 -4.61 4.44 4.84
C CYS A 17 -4.04 5.63 4.03
N GLY A 18 -3.68 5.36 2.77
CA GLY A 18 -2.97 6.31 1.91
C GLY A 18 -1.49 6.45 2.26
N ILE A 19 -0.80 7.37 1.56
CA ILE A 19 0.61 7.68 1.82
C ILE A 19 0.70 8.49 3.12
N PRO A 20 1.47 8.03 4.14
CA PRO A 20 1.66 8.80 5.36
C PRO A 20 2.34 10.14 5.07
N GLN A 21 1.82 11.22 5.66
CA GLN A 21 2.39 12.56 5.54
C GLN A 21 2.84 13.04 6.92
N TYR A 22 3.99 13.73 6.98
CA TYR A 22 4.45 14.36 8.21
C TYR A 22 3.92 15.79 8.25
N VAL A 23 3.01 16.06 9.17
CA VAL A 23 2.35 17.37 9.34
C VAL A 23 2.45 17.74 10.81
N ASP A 24 2.96 18.95 11.10
CA ASP A 24 3.02 19.52 12.45
C ASP A 24 3.64 18.62 13.54
N GLY A 25 4.66 17.85 13.18
CA GLY A 25 5.37 16.99 14.14
C GLY A 25 4.79 15.58 14.31
N ALA A 26 3.74 15.25 13.57
CA ALA A 26 3.06 13.95 13.63
C ALA A 26 2.87 13.33 12.24
N ILE A 27 2.65 12.02 12.20
CA ILE A 27 2.29 11.29 10.98
C ILE A 27 0.77 11.29 10.84
N HIS A 28 0.29 11.79 9.71
CA HIS A 28 -1.12 11.82 9.34
C HIS A 28 -1.38 10.89 8.14
N PHE A 29 -2.55 10.25 8.17
CA PHE A 29 -3.04 9.36 7.12
C PHE A 29 -4.30 9.96 6.52
N HIS A 30 -4.33 10.11 5.20
CA HIS A 30 -5.38 10.83 4.48
C HIS A 30 -6.06 9.99 3.39
N GLY A 31 -5.88 8.67 3.42
CA GLY A 31 -6.66 7.79 2.55
C GLY A 31 -8.14 7.92 2.86
N SER A 32 -8.97 7.99 1.84
CA SER A 32 -10.42 7.97 2.02
C SER A 32 -10.95 6.53 2.02
N PRO A 33 -12.18 6.28 2.51
CA PRO A 33 -12.85 4.99 2.35
C PRO A 33 -12.90 4.52 0.89
N GLU A 34 -13.11 5.43 -0.06
CA GLU A 34 -13.17 5.14 -1.49
C GLU A 34 -11.80 4.71 -2.04
N LEU A 35 -10.72 5.38 -1.60
CA LEU A 35 -9.35 4.98 -1.97
C LEU A 35 -9.03 3.58 -1.45
N MET A 36 -9.38 3.29 -0.19
CA MET A 36 -9.16 1.98 0.42
C MET A 36 -10.01 0.89 -0.26
N ALA A 37 -11.23 1.22 -0.70
CA ALA A 37 -12.06 0.33 -1.50
C ALA A 37 -11.39 -0.05 -2.83
N GLN A 38 -10.84 0.93 -3.57
CA GLN A 38 -10.07 0.65 -4.79
C GLN A 38 -8.85 -0.23 -4.50
N TYR A 39 -8.12 0.08 -3.42
CA TYR A 39 -7.01 -0.75 -2.97
C TYR A 39 -7.40 -2.21 -2.76
N ALA A 40 -8.54 -2.47 -2.11
CA ALA A 40 -9.00 -3.84 -1.86
C ALA A 40 -9.30 -4.60 -3.16
N LEU A 41 -9.93 -3.95 -4.14
CA LEU A 41 -10.18 -4.55 -5.46
C LEU A 41 -8.85 -4.94 -6.13
N TYR A 42 -7.89 -4.03 -6.20
CA TYR A 42 -6.59 -4.31 -6.82
C TYR A 42 -5.78 -5.36 -6.05
N ALA A 43 -5.88 -5.38 -4.71
CA ALA A 43 -5.24 -6.42 -3.89
C ALA A 43 -5.79 -7.82 -4.21
N ARG A 44 -7.12 -7.96 -4.33
CA ARG A 44 -7.76 -9.20 -4.77
C ARG A 44 -7.35 -9.58 -6.19
N ASP A 45 -7.40 -8.63 -7.13
CA ASP A 45 -7.04 -8.87 -8.53
C ASP A 45 -5.56 -9.29 -8.66
N ALA A 46 -4.69 -8.84 -7.74
CA ALA A 46 -3.29 -9.26 -7.65
C ALA A 46 -3.09 -10.65 -7.00
N GLY A 47 -4.12 -11.24 -6.40
CA GLY A 47 -4.11 -12.57 -5.79
C GLY A 47 -4.09 -12.60 -4.27
N ALA A 48 -4.33 -11.48 -3.57
CA ALA A 48 -4.48 -11.50 -2.12
C ALA A 48 -5.79 -12.20 -1.73
N THR A 49 -5.74 -13.04 -0.70
CA THR A 49 -6.89 -13.79 -0.17
C THR A 49 -7.33 -13.29 1.20
N ILE A 50 -6.46 -12.55 1.89
CA ILE A 50 -6.79 -11.83 3.13
C ILE A 50 -6.42 -10.37 2.90
N ILE A 51 -7.40 -9.47 3.03
CA ILE A 51 -7.24 -8.05 2.71
C ILE A 51 -7.69 -7.24 3.92
N GLY A 52 -6.89 -6.25 4.31
CA GLY A 52 -7.23 -5.33 5.39
C GLY A 52 -6.38 -4.07 5.35
N GLY A 53 -6.42 -3.30 6.43
CA GLY A 53 -5.65 -2.06 6.57
C GLY A 53 -4.72 -2.03 7.78
N CYS A 54 -3.74 -1.14 7.74
CA CYS A 54 -2.71 -0.91 8.75
C CYS A 54 -2.99 0.40 9.50
N CYS A 55 -1.97 1.26 9.62
CA CYS A 55 -2.05 2.55 10.27
C CYS A 55 -3.02 3.47 9.53
N GLY A 56 -3.83 4.20 10.30
CA GLY A 56 -4.84 5.13 9.79
C GLY A 56 -6.14 4.48 9.31
N THR A 57 -6.21 3.14 9.18
CA THR A 57 -7.45 2.48 8.77
C THR A 57 -8.47 2.48 9.92
N THR A 58 -9.72 2.82 9.60
CA THR A 58 -10.86 2.86 10.52
C THR A 58 -11.93 1.82 10.12
N PRO A 59 -12.94 1.56 10.95
CA PRO A 59 -14.07 0.71 10.57
C PRO A 59 -14.80 1.17 9.30
N GLU A 60 -14.94 2.49 9.04
CA GLU A 60 -15.56 2.97 7.79
C GLU A 60 -14.78 2.52 6.56
N HIS A 61 -13.44 2.53 6.63
CA HIS A 61 -12.59 2.03 5.55
C HIS A 61 -12.80 0.53 5.32
N ILE A 62 -12.89 -0.27 6.39
CA ILE A 62 -13.17 -1.71 6.27
C ILE A 62 -14.53 -1.95 5.61
N ALA A 63 -15.57 -1.22 6.04
CA ALA A 63 -16.90 -1.34 5.46
C ALA A 63 -16.91 -1.01 3.96
N ALA A 64 -16.20 0.04 3.55
CA ALA A 64 -16.06 0.40 2.14
C ALA A 64 -15.30 -0.67 1.34
N MET A 65 -14.23 -1.25 1.90
CA MET A 65 -13.50 -2.35 1.27
C MET A 65 -14.40 -3.58 1.05
N VAL A 66 -15.15 -4.00 2.08
CA VAL A 66 -16.10 -5.12 1.98
C VAL A 66 -17.16 -4.85 0.93
N SER A 67 -17.81 -3.67 0.99
CA SER A 67 -18.86 -3.30 0.04
C SER A 67 -18.36 -3.32 -1.41
N ALA A 68 -17.13 -2.89 -1.67
CA ALA A 68 -16.54 -2.92 -3.00
C ALA A 68 -16.25 -4.36 -3.45
N LEU A 69 -15.66 -5.18 -2.58
CA LEU A 69 -15.34 -6.58 -2.87
C LEU A 69 -16.60 -7.41 -3.18
N ASP A 70 -17.69 -7.19 -2.44
CA ASP A 70 -18.96 -7.89 -2.63
C ASP A 70 -19.70 -7.47 -3.91
N SER A 71 -19.61 -6.18 -4.27
CA SER A 71 -20.34 -5.62 -5.42
C SER A 71 -19.59 -5.71 -6.75
N THR A 72 -18.28 -5.94 -6.71
CA THR A 72 -17.42 -5.92 -7.90
C THR A 72 -16.79 -7.28 -8.14
N PRO A 73 -17.09 -7.99 -9.24
CA PRO A 73 -16.44 -9.26 -9.56
C PRO A 73 -14.92 -9.14 -9.71
N GLN A 74 -14.19 -10.24 -9.45
CA GLN A 74 -12.74 -10.30 -9.69
C GLN A 74 -12.43 -10.14 -11.18
N ARG A 75 -11.35 -9.42 -11.48
CA ARG A 75 -10.88 -9.15 -12.83
C ARG A 75 -9.38 -9.42 -12.95
N ALA A 76 -8.88 -9.43 -14.19
CA ALA A 76 -7.44 -9.42 -14.43
C ALA A 76 -6.83 -8.11 -13.91
N LEU A 77 -5.65 -8.21 -13.29
CA LEU A 77 -4.94 -7.05 -12.77
C LEU A 77 -4.49 -6.12 -13.91
N ASP A 78 -4.99 -4.89 -13.90
CA ASP A 78 -4.53 -3.78 -14.73
C ASP A 78 -3.61 -2.86 -13.91
N ALA A 79 -2.31 -2.93 -14.19
CA ALA A 79 -1.30 -2.17 -13.47
C ALA A 79 -1.33 -0.66 -13.77
N GLU A 80 -1.75 -0.27 -14.97
CA GLU A 80 -1.86 1.13 -15.37
C GLU A 80 -3.06 1.78 -14.65
N ALA A 81 -4.21 1.12 -14.69
CA ALA A 81 -5.40 1.56 -13.96
C ALA A 81 -5.16 1.60 -12.44
N MET A 82 -4.47 0.60 -11.89
CA MET A 82 -4.08 0.59 -10.48
C MET A 82 -3.22 1.80 -10.12
N THR A 83 -2.22 2.11 -10.93
CA THR A 83 -1.33 3.26 -10.71
C THR A 83 -2.09 4.59 -10.82
N ALA A 84 -3.03 4.69 -11.77
CA ALA A 84 -3.89 5.86 -11.90
C ALA A 84 -4.81 6.05 -10.69
N ALA A 85 -5.35 4.95 -10.13
CA ALA A 85 -6.29 5.00 -9.01
C ALA A 85 -5.60 5.19 -7.64
N LEU A 86 -4.48 4.51 -7.40
CA LEU A 86 -3.80 4.46 -6.09
C LEU A 86 -2.57 5.37 -6.00
N GLY A 87 -2.14 5.93 -7.13
CA GLY A 87 -0.89 6.67 -7.26
C GLY A 87 0.32 5.77 -7.52
N LYS A 88 1.43 6.41 -7.91
CA LYS A 88 2.69 5.72 -8.18
C LYS A 88 3.35 5.30 -6.86
N PRO A 89 3.62 4.00 -6.65
CA PRO A 89 4.39 3.56 -5.49
C PRO A 89 5.74 4.28 -5.44
N TRP A 90 6.13 4.74 -4.25
CA TRP A 90 7.46 5.29 -4.02
C TRP A 90 7.80 6.55 -4.85
N ALA A 91 6.79 7.28 -5.33
CA ALA A 91 6.98 8.48 -6.15
C ALA A 91 7.99 9.47 -5.54
N ALA A 92 7.94 9.68 -4.23
CA ALA A 92 8.83 10.59 -3.51
C ALA A 92 10.30 10.13 -3.43
N LEU A 93 10.61 8.83 -3.60
CA LEU A 93 12.00 8.37 -3.63
C LEU A 93 12.63 8.50 -5.02
N ALA A 94 11.84 8.46 -6.09
CA ALA A 94 12.36 8.70 -7.44
C ALA A 94 12.98 10.10 -7.58
N GLU A 95 12.55 11.05 -6.75
CA GLU A 95 13.11 12.42 -6.70
C GLU A 95 14.45 12.49 -5.96
N THR A 96 14.78 11.50 -5.11
CA THR A 96 16.00 11.51 -4.29
C THR A 96 17.26 11.01 -5.00
N GLU A 97 17.15 10.38 -6.16
CA GLU A 97 18.34 9.95 -6.94
C GLU A 97 19.03 11.09 -7.71
N ALA A 98 18.46 12.31 -7.71
CA ALA A 98 19.03 13.47 -8.39
C ALA A 98 19.72 14.49 -7.47
N GLY A 99 19.87 14.23 -6.16
CA GLY A 99 20.35 15.26 -5.23
C GLY A 99 21.08 14.76 -3.98
N GLY A 100 22.39 14.53 -4.11
CA GLY A 100 23.40 14.94 -3.11
C GLY A 100 23.39 14.36 -1.68
N GLY A 101 24.51 13.73 -1.32
CA GLY A 101 25.04 13.78 0.05
C GLY A 101 24.93 12.50 0.88
N GLY A 102 25.80 11.51 0.60
CA GLY A 102 25.93 10.33 1.44
C GLY A 102 26.46 10.66 2.84
N GLU A 103 25.58 10.72 3.83
CA GLU A 103 25.97 10.74 5.24
C GLU A 103 26.41 9.34 5.67
N LYS A 104 27.72 9.18 5.89
CA LYS A 104 28.35 7.92 6.28
C LYS A 104 27.85 7.50 7.67
N ARG A 105 27.06 6.42 7.73
CA ARG A 105 26.72 5.71 8.98
C ARG A 105 28.01 5.31 9.69
N ARG A 106 28.40 6.06 10.74
CA ARG A 106 29.54 5.73 11.60
C ARG A 106 29.22 4.43 12.35
N GLY A 107 29.81 3.32 11.90
CA GLY A 107 29.77 2.04 12.58
C GLY A 107 30.42 2.12 13.96
N ARG A 108 29.64 1.87 15.01
CA ARG A 108 30.11 1.73 16.39
C ARG A 108 30.95 0.45 16.49
N ARG A 109 32.27 0.56 16.36
CA ARG A 109 33.20 -0.53 16.72
C ARG A 109 33.11 -0.76 18.23
N ARG A 110 32.53 -1.89 18.64
CA ARG A 110 32.73 -2.48 19.98
C ARG A 110 34.23 -2.74 20.13
N ARG A 111 34.88 -2.08 21.10
CA ARG A 111 36.18 -2.52 21.63
C ARG A 111 35.88 -3.51 22.77
N GLY A 112 36.61 -4.63 22.76
CA GLY A 112 36.69 -5.55 23.89
C GLY A 112 37.48 -4.96 25.04
#